data_AF-A0A4Q2SZ37-F1
#
_entry.id   AF-A0A4Q2SZ37-F1
#
_cell.length_a   1.000
_cell.length_b   1.000
_cell.length_c   1.000
_cell.angle_alpha   90.00
_cell.angle_beta   90.00
_cell.angle_gamma   90.00
#
_symmetry.space_group_name_H-M   'P 1'
#
loop_
_entity.id
_entity.type
_entity.pdbx_description
1 polymer ?
#
loop_
_entity_poly.entity_id
_entity_poly.type
_entity_poly.pdbx_seq_one_letter_code
_entity_poly.pdbx_strand_id
1 'polypeptide(L)'
;MQAPRLLGWERDDTVADDTHSTWTNLLIVGDGEEDTYDMLVLGEPGRTGPTHYSVTGTRDRTGVTFAEGHASSWDEACRLSIIQARRASIRPVE
;
A
#
# COMPACT_ATOMS: atom_id res chain seq x y z
N MET A 1 -22.51 -3.26 1.47
CA MET A 1 -21.12 -3.61 1.82
C MET A 1 -20.47 -4.21 0.59
N GLN A 2 -19.58 -3.44 -0.05
CA GLN A 2 -18.79 -3.93 -1.16
C GLN A 2 -17.75 -4.94 -0.65
N ALA A 3 -17.45 -5.99 -1.42
CA ALA A 3 -16.35 -6.87 -1.08
C ALA A 3 -15.02 -6.11 -1.19
N PRO A 4 -14.03 -6.36 -0.31
CA PRO A 4 -12.70 -5.77 -0.44
C PRO A 4 -12.13 -6.01 -1.85
N ARG A 5 -11.72 -4.95 -2.53
CA ARG A 5 -11.11 -5.03 -3.85
C ARG A 5 -9.68 -4.50 -3.81
N LEU A 6 -8.78 -5.24 -4.44
CA LEU A 6 -7.40 -4.85 -4.69
C LEU A 6 -7.31 -4.49 -6.18
N LEU A 7 -6.86 -3.28 -6.51
CA LEU A 7 -6.85 -2.82 -7.91
C LEU A 7 -5.69 -3.39 -8.74
N GLY A 8 -4.62 -3.84 -8.08
CA GLY A 8 -3.43 -4.38 -8.74
C GLY A 8 -2.24 -3.43 -8.60
N TRP A 9 -1.03 -3.94 -8.81
CA TRP A 9 0.17 -3.10 -8.76
C TRP A 9 0.34 -2.38 -10.08
N GLU A 10 0.36 -1.06 -10.02
CA GLU A 10 0.61 -0.17 -11.15
C GLU A 10 1.93 0.57 -10.92
N ARG A 11 2.70 0.78 -11.98
CA ARG A 11 3.91 1.59 -11.90
C ARG A 11 3.49 3.05 -11.95
N ASP A 12 4.02 3.85 -11.03
CA ASP A 12 3.82 5.29 -11.01
C ASP A 12 5.09 5.97 -11.55
N ASP A 13 4.98 6.55 -12.73
CA ASP A 13 6.03 7.31 -13.40
C ASP A 13 5.94 8.82 -13.14
N THR A 14 4.97 9.26 -12.32
CA THR A 14 4.71 10.66 -12.02
C THR A 14 5.29 11.09 -10.66
N VAL A 15 5.51 10.14 -9.76
CA VAL A 15 6.06 10.37 -8.42
C VAL A 15 7.59 10.32 -8.47
N ALA A 16 8.17 11.47 -8.86
CA ALA A 16 9.58 11.86 -8.85
C ALA A 16 10.48 11.32 -9.98
N ASP A 17 11.03 12.26 -10.75
CA ASP A 17 11.91 12.12 -11.92
C ASP A 17 13.14 11.19 -11.75
N ASP A 18 13.51 10.83 -10.51
CA ASP A 18 14.71 10.02 -10.21
C ASP A 18 14.41 8.60 -9.70
N THR A 19 13.13 8.22 -9.52
CA THR A 19 12.74 6.90 -9.02
C THR A 19 11.74 6.24 -9.96
N HIS A 20 12.22 5.76 -11.11
CA HIS A 20 11.50 4.90 -12.06
C HIS A 20 11.05 3.53 -11.49
N SER A 21 11.17 3.36 -10.17
CA SER A 21 10.95 2.13 -9.42
C SER A 21 9.84 2.29 -8.38
N THR A 22 8.93 3.24 -8.57
CA THR A 22 7.75 3.42 -7.70
C THR A 22 6.57 2.60 -8.22
N TRP A 23 5.99 1.81 -7.32
CA TRP A 23 4.81 0.99 -7.59
C TRP A 23 3.74 1.28 -6.56
N THR A 24 2.50 1.47 -7.01
CA THR A 24 1.35 1.74 -6.16
C THR A 24 0.29 0.68 -6.34
N ASN A 25 -0.50 0.47 -5.29
CA ASN A 25 -1.70 -0.37 -5.32
C ASN A 25 -2.70 0.17 -4.30
N LEU A 26 -3.97 -0.14 -4.50
CA LEU A 26 -5.06 0.37 -3.68
C LEU A 26 -5.93 -0.76 -3.16
N LEU A 27 -6.16 -0.76 -1.85
CA LEU A 27 -7.17 -1.58 -1.19
C LEU A 27 -8.39 -0.73 -0.86
N ILE A 28 -9.56 -1.13 -1.35
CA ILE A 28 -10.84 -0.48 -1.05
C ILE A 28 -11.73 -1.50 -0.33
N VAL A 29 -12.12 -1.21 0.91
CA VAL A 29 -12.95 -2.11 1.75
C VAL A 29 -14.40 -1.64 1.91
N GLY A 30 -14.72 -0.43 1.45
CA GLY A 30 -16.01 0.22 1.62
C GLY A 30 -16.14 1.41 0.67
N ASP A 31 -17.18 2.21 0.87
CA ASP A 31 -17.54 3.31 -0.03
C ASP A 31 -17.04 4.68 0.49
N GLY A 32 -16.50 4.73 1.72
CA GLY A 32 -15.97 5.94 2.33
C GLY A 32 -14.50 6.19 2.02
N GLU A 33 -14.07 7.45 2.12
CA GLU A 33 -12.66 7.83 1.99
C GLU A 33 -11.77 7.12 3.02
N GLU A 34 -12.29 6.88 4.23
CA GLU A 34 -11.61 6.14 5.30
C GLU A 34 -11.55 4.61 5.08
N ASP A 35 -12.18 4.12 4.01
CA ASP A 35 -12.15 2.71 3.62
C ASP A 35 -11.17 2.43 2.47
N THR A 36 -10.28 3.38 2.21
CA THR A 36 -9.28 3.33 1.15
C THR A 36 -7.87 3.35 1.74
N TYR A 37 -7.04 2.41 1.30
CA TYR A 37 -5.66 2.24 1.76
C TYR A 37 -4.72 2.17 0.57
N ASP A 38 -3.91 3.20 0.42
CA ASP A 38 -2.86 3.31 -0.59
C ASP A 38 -1.63 2.54 -0.11
N MET A 39 -1.04 1.80 -1.03
CA MET A 39 0.20 1.05 -0.82
C MET A 39 1.24 1.55 -1.81
N LEU A 40 2.46 1.74 -1.32
CA LEU A 40 3.60 2.15 -2.13
C LEU A 40 4.76 1.20 -1.89
N VAL A 41 5.47 0.88 -2.97
CA VAL A 41 6.69 0.06 -2.98
C VAL A 41 7.74 0.75 -3.84
N LEU A 42 8.94 0.92 -3.30
CA LEU A 42 10.09 1.49 -4.02
C LEU A 42 11.10 0.39 -4.35
N GLY A 43 10.99 -0.18 -5.55
CA GLY A 43 11.83 -1.25 -6.06
C GLY A 43 11.37 -1.76 -7.43
N GLU A 44 12.00 -2.83 -7.91
CA GLU A 44 11.69 -3.41 -9.22
C GLU A 44 11.35 -4.90 -9.12
N PRO A 45 10.37 -5.39 -9.90
CA PRO A 45 10.12 -6.82 -10.04
C PRO A 45 11.41 -7.58 -10.41
N GLY A 46 11.66 -8.70 -9.75
CA GLY A 46 12.86 -9.53 -9.98
C GLY A 46 14.16 -8.98 -9.39
N ARG A 47 14.15 -7.79 -8.75
CA ARG A 47 15.32 -7.29 -8.01
C ARG A 47 15.32 -7.83 -6.58
N THR A 48 16.44 -8.42 -6.19
CA THR A 48 16.73 -8.79 -4.80
C THR A 48 17.47 -7.66 -4.10
N GLY A 49 17.09 -7.34 -2.86
CA GLY A 49 17.71 -6.30 -2.05
C GLY A 49 16.69 -5.50 -1.24
N PRO A 50 17.16 -4.64 -0.32
CA PRO A 50 16.29 -3.81 0.50
C PRO A 50 15.31 -3.02 -0.37
N THR A 51 14.02 -3.26 -0.15
CA THR A 51 12.92 -2.66 -0.91
C THR A 51 11.98 -2.01 0.08
N HIS A 52 11.82 -0.68 -0.02
CA HIS A 52 10.95 0.07 0.87
C HIS A 52 9.48 -0.18 0.52
N TYR A 53 8.63 -0.21 1.56
CA TYR A 53 7.19 -0.21 1.39
C TYR A 53 6.51 0.67 2.44
N SER A 54 5.35 1.24 2.08
CA SER A 54 4.48 1.96 3.00
C SER A 54 3.00 1.72 2.70
N VAL A 55 2.18 1.88 3.73
CA VAL A 55 0.72 1.82 3.66
C VAL A 55 0.14 3.06 4.32
N THR A 56 -0.61 3.83 3.55
CA THR A 56 -1.26 5.07 3.98
C THR A 56 -2.77 4.97 3.78
N GLY A 57 -3.53 5.76 4.53
CA GLY A 57 -4.97 5.90 4.33
C GLY A 57 -5.51 7.05 5.18
N THR A 58 -6.83 7.20 5.20
CA THR A 58 -7.48 8.28 5.96
C THR A 58 -8.10 7.74 7.25
N ARG A 59 -7.87 8.42 8.37
CA ARG A 59 -8.55 8.18 9.64
C ARG A 59 -8.89 9.50 10.32
N ASP A 60 -10.13 9.64 10.77
CA ASP A 60 -10.63 10.88 11.37
C ASP A 60 -10.36 12.09 10.45
N ARG A 61 -10.58 11.90 9.15
CA ARG A 61 -10.29 12.88 8.07
C ARG A 61 -8.83 13.35 7.99
N THR A 62 -7.90 12.60 8.54
CA THR A 62 -6.46 12.89 8.50
C THR A 62 -5.74 11.77 7.79
N GLY A 63 -4.77 12.11 6.93
CA GLY A 63 -3.89 11.14 6.30
C GLY A 63 -2.95 10.51 7.34
N VAL A 64 -2.90 9.18 7.38
CA VAL A 64 -2.13 8.40 8.37
C VAL A 64 -1.31 7.32 7.65
N THR A 65 -0.04 7.19 8.05
CA THR A 65 0.79 6.02 7.71
C THR A 65 0.52 4.91 8.71
N PHE A 66 -0.10 3.82 8.27
CA PHE A 66 -0.43 2.67 9.11
C PHE A 66 0.75 1.71 9.25
N ALA A 67 1.59 1.62 8.23
CA ALA A 67 2.79 0.80 8.25
C ALA A 67 3.84 1.35 7.29
N GLU A 68 5.11 1.21 7.67
CA GLU A 68 6.25 1.55 6.84
C GLU A 68 7.40 0.60 7.20
N GLY A 69 8.19 0.18 6.20
CA GLY A 69 9.31 -0.71 6.45
C GLY A 69 10.13 -1.03 5.21
N HIS A 70 11.01 -2.02 5.37
CA HIS A 70 11.82 -2.56 4.29
C HIS A 70 11.64 -4.07 4.22
N ALA A 71 11.53 -4.58 3.00
CA ALA A 71 11.54 -6.00 2.67
C ALA A 71 12.85 -6.37 1.96
N SER A 72 13.09 -7.67 1.80
CA SER A 72 14.29 -8.21 1.14
C SER A 72 14.16 -8.25 -0.39
N SER A 73 12.96 -8.01 -0.92
CA SER A 73 12.64 -8.05 -2.35
C SER A 73 11.34 -7.28 -2.65
N TRP A 74 11.11 -6.97 -3.92
CA TRP A 74 9.85 -6.39 -4.41
C TRP A 74 8.63 -7.26 -4.12
N ASP A 75 8.70 -8.57 -4.39
CA ASP A 75 7.57 -9.48 -4.12
C ASP A 75 7.24 -9.56 -2.62
N GLU A 76 8.25 -9.49 -1.76
CA GLU A 76 8.04 -9.44 -0.32
C GLU A 76 7.46 -8.10 0.14
N ALA A 77 7.95 -6.97 -0.39
CA ALA A 77 7.41 -5.65 -0.13
C ALA A 77 5.91 -5.58 -0.50
N CYS A 78 5.56 -6.02 -1.70
CA CYS A 78 4.17 -6.07 -2.17
C CYS A 78 3.28 -6.92 -1.25
N ARG A 79 3.75 -8.09 -0.83
CA ARG A 79 3.02 -8.99 0.07
C ARG A 79 2.82 -8.36 1.45
N LEU A 80 3.87 -7.74 2.01
CA LEU A 80 3.80 -7.08 3.31
C LEU A 80 2.84 -5.89 3.27
N SER A 81 2.90 -5.05 2.25
CA SER A 81 1.95 -3.93 2.08
C SER A 81 0.50 -4.41 2.09
N ILE A 82 0.17 -5.47 1.34
CA ILE A 82 -1.19 -6.02 1.31
C ILE A 82 -1.62 -6.55 2.70
N ILE A 83 -0.73 -7.24 3.41
CA ILE A 83 -1.01 -7.73 4.77
C ILE A 83 -1.27 -6.56 5.72
N GLN A 84 -0.43 -5.52 5.66
CA GLN A 84 -0.59 -4.37 6.55
C GLN A 84 -1.83 -3.54 6.21
N ALA A 85 -2.16 -3.35 4.93
CA ALA A 85 -3.41 -2.69 4.52
C ALA A 85 -4.65 -3.43 5.03
N ARG A 86 -4.66 -4.77 4.91
CA ARG A 86 -5.76 -5.60 5.46
C ARG A 86 -5.84 -5.52 6.99
N ARG A 87 -4.72 -5.39 7.69
CA ARG A 87 -4.72 -5.22 9.15
C ARG A 87 -5.23 -3.84 9.54
N ALA A 88 -4.80 -2.80 8.83
CA ALA A 88 -5.26 -1.44 9.02
C ALA A 88 -6.77 -1.30 8.80
N SER A 89 -7.35 -2.09 7.90
CA SER A 89 -8.79 -2.08 7.60
C SER A 89 -9.69 -2.76 8.64
N ILE A 90 -9.12 -3.46 9.63
CA ILE A 90 -9.92 -4.10 10.69
C ILE A 90 -10.32 -3.03 11.71
N ARG A 91 -11.61 -2.68 11.74
CA ARG A 91 -12.17 -1.82 12.78
C ARG A 91 -12.42 -2.64 14.05
N PRO A 92 -12.23 -2.05 15.25
CA PRO A 92 -12.72 -2.67 16.48
C PRO A 92 -14.23 -2.91 16.36
N VAL A 93 -14.69 -4.08 16.82
CA VAL A 93 -16.12 -4.36 16.95
C VAL A 93 -16.59 -3.70 18.24
N GLU A 94 -17.59 -2.82 18.14
CA GLU A 94 -18.26 -2.21 19.31
C GLU A 94 -19.19 -3.19 20.03
#